data_AF-A0A2P5N5Q7-F1
#
_entry.id   AF-A0A2P5N5Q7-F1
#
_cell.length_a   1.000
_cell.length_b   1.000
_cell.length_c   1.000
_cell.angle_alpha   90.00
_cell.angle_beta   90.00
_cell.angle_gamma   90.00
#
_symmetry.space_group_name_H-M   'P 1'
#
loop_
_entity.id
_entity.type
_entity.pdbx_description
1 polymer ?
#
loop_
_entity_poly.entity_id
_entity_poly.type
_entity_poly.pdbx_seq_one_letter_code
_entity_poly.pdbx_strand_id
1 'polypeptide(L)' 'MGLVVEQNKTDRLKPKILLILDSNQQPVQRRILDMAQNPRDSGGQLYRVKQIIRPQDHAIDLHQLYHEGAFTKAYPLVS' A
#
# COMPACT_ATOMS: atom_id res chain seq x y z
N MET A 1 0.71 -3.35 5.94
CA MET A 1 -0.62 -2.96 5.41
C MET A 1 -0.49 -1.83 4.39
N GLY A 2 -1.41 -1.72 3.45
CA GLY A 2 -1.37 -0.71 2.40
C GLY A 2 -2.75 -0.26 1.95
N LEU A 3 -2.80 0.90 1.30
CA LEU A 3 -4.00 1.50 0.73
C LEU A 3 -4.01 1.29 -0.77
N VAL A 4 -5.13 0.86 -1.33
CA VAL A 4 -5.32 0.87 -2.78
C VAL A 4 -5.45 2.33 -3.23
N VAL A 5 -4.54 2.79 -4.10
CA VAL A 5 -4.50 4.19 -4.55
C VAL A 5 -4.82 4.34 -6.04
N GLU A 6 -4.61 3.29 -6.83
CA GLU A 6 -4.89 3.32 -8.27
C GLU A 6 -5.26 1.92 -8.77
N GLN A 7 -6.22 1.84 -9.67
CA GLN A 7 -6.44 0.64 -10.47
C GLN A 7 -5.34 0.54 -11.53
N ASN A 8 -4.69 -0.61 -11.64
CA ASN A 8 -3.72 -0.82 -12.72
C ASN A 8 -4.47 -0.97 -14.05
N LYS A 9 -4.02 -0.23 -15.07
CA LYS A 9 -4.63 -0.22 -16.41
C LYS A 9 -4.39 -1.53 -17.17
N THR A 10 -3.29 -2.21 -16.88
CA THR A 10 -2.86 -3.42 -17.58
C THR A 10 -3.50 -4.68 -16.97
N ASP A 11 -3.67 -4.70 -15.65
CA ASP A 11 -4.35 -5.80 -14.94
C ASP A 11 -5.19 -5.25 -13.78
N ARG A 12 -6.51 -5.21 -13.99
CA ARG A 12 -7.46 -4.62 -13.03
C ARG A 12 -7.50 -5.33 -11.68
N LEU A 13 -7.02 -6.58 -11.60
CA LEU A 13 -6.94 -7.37 -10.36
C LEU A 13 -5.63 -7.14 -9.59
N LYS A 14 -4.67 -6.43 -10.18
CA LYS A 14 -3.37 -6.11 -9.58
C LYS A 14 -3.22 -4.60 -9.37
N PRO A 15 -3.90 -4.02 -8.36
CA PRO A 15 -3.90 -2.58 -8.13
C PRO A 15 -2.51 -2.04 -7.72
N LYS A 16 -2.35 -0.72 -7.76
CA LYS A 16 -1.22 -0.06 -7.11
C LYS A 16 -1.58 0.21 -5.65
N ILE A 17 -0.66 -0.16 -4.75
CA ILE A 17 -0.87 -0.08 -3.31
C ILE A 17 0.18 0.82 -2.67
N LEU A 18 -0.27 1.86 -1.97
CA LEU A 18 0.58 2.66 -1.10
C LEU A 18 0.82 1.90 0.19
N LEU A 19 2.06 1.46 0.42
CA LEU A 19 2.44 0.78 1.66
C LEU A 19 2.56 1.81 2.80
N ILE A 20 1.86 1.57 3.91
CA ILE A 20 1.80 2.51 5.06
C ILE A 20 2.34 1.92 6.36
N LEU A 21 2.18 0.61 6.56
CA LEU A 21 2.65 -0.12 7.74
C LEU A 21 3.36 -1.40 7.32
N ASP A 22 4.30 -1.89 8.12
CA ASP A 22 4.92 -3.20 7.96
C ASP A 22 4.04 -4.34 8.54
N SER A 23 4.62 -5.52 8.73
CA SER A 23 3.98 -6.67 9.38
C SER A 23 3.79 -6.51 10.89
N ASN A 24 4.56 -5.64 11.53
CA ASN A 24 4.55 -5.35 12.97
C ASN A 24 3.68 -4.12 13.30
N GLN A 25 2.87 -3.66 12.35
CA GLN A 25 2.04 -2.45 12.45
C GLN A 25 2.85 -1.17 12.69
N GLN A 26 4.13 -1.16 12.30
CA GLN A 26 4.98 0.01 12.39
C GLN A 26 4.93 0.83 11.09
N PRO A 27 4.92 2.17 11.17
CA PRO A 27 5.04 3.02 9.99
C PRO A 27 6.28 2.68 9.16
N VAL A 28 6.11 2.62 7.84
CA VAL A 28 7.22 2.43 6.90
C VAL A 28 7.45 3.68 6.07
N GLN A 29 8.62 3.77 5.45
CA GLN A 29 8.82 4.71 4.36
C GLN A 29 7.82 4.39 3.24
N ARG A 30 6.89 5.33 3.03
CA ARG A 30 5.79 5.19 2.08
C ARG A 30 6.31 5.04 0.66
N ARG A 31 5.79 4.04 -0.05
CA ARG A 31 6.10 3.72 -1.44
C ARG A 31 4.90 3.07 -2.11
N ILE A 32 4.78 3.25 -3.42
CA ILE A 32 3.75 2.58 -4.21
C ILE A 32 4.30 1.26 -4.71
N LEU A 33 3.60 0.18 -4.39
CA LEU A 33 3.84 -1.14 -4.93
C LEU A 33 2.93 -1.35 -6.13
N ASP A 34 3.52 -1.59 -7.30
CA ASP A 34 2.74 -2.03 -8.47
C ASP A 34 2.57 -3.55 -8.42
N MET A 35 1.39 -4.03 -8.03
CA MET A 35 1.15 -5.48 -7.93
C MET A 35 1.33 -6.21 -9.26
N ALA A 36 1.23 -5.52 -10.41
CA ALA A 36 1.45 -6.13 -11.73
C ALA A 36 2.89 -6.60 -11.95
N GLN A 37 3.85 -5.98 -11.26
CA GLN A 37 5.28 -6.28 -11.38
C GLN A 37 5.76 -7.38 -10.43
N ASN A 38 4.87 -7.89 -9.55
CA ASN A 38 5.19 -8.87 -8.51
C ASN A 38 6.30 -8.39 -7.55
N PRO A 39 6.09 -7.25 -6.85
CA PRO A 39 7.10 -6.66 -5.98
C PRO A 39 7.38 -7.56 -4.78
N ARG A 40 8.61 -7.48 -4.27
CA ARG A 40 9.09 -8.27 -3.13
C ARG A 40 9.40 -7.38 -1.92
N ASP A 41 9.23 -7.94 -0.73
CA ASP A 41 9.69 -7.30 0.51
C ASP A 41 11.21 -7.42 0.70
N SER A 42 11.71 -6.89 1.81
CA SER A 42 13.14 -6.95 2.16
C SER A 42 13.66 -8.36 2.40
N GLY A 43 12.78 -9.33 2.66
CA GLY A 43 13.12 -10.76 2.77
C GLY A 43 13.06 -11.49 1.43
N GLY A 44 12.75 -10.81 0.33
CA GLY A 44 12.56 -11.40 -0.99
C GLY A 44 11.21 -12.10 -1.17
N GLN A 45 10.30 -12.00 -0.21
CA GLN A 45 8.97 -12.59 -0.30
C GLN A 45 8.06 -11.70 -1.16
N LEU A 46 7.28 -12.32 -2.06
CA LEU A 46 6.31 -11.58 -2.88
C LEU A 46 5.22 -10.94 -2.03
N TYR A 47 4.95 -9.66 -2.29
CA TYR A 47 3.74 -9.02 -1.78
C TYR A 47 2.50 -9.66 -2.42
N ARG A 48 1.49 -9.91 -1.59
CA ARG A 48 0.17 -10.41 -2.02
C ARG A 48 -0.91 -9.74 -1.19
N VAL A 49 -2.04 -9.43 -1.83
CA VAL A 49 -3.26 -9.02 -1.14
C VAL A 49 -3.88 -10.27 -0.50
N LYS A 50 -3.76 -10.40 0.82
CA LYS A 50 -4.30 -11.54 1.57
C LYS A 50 -5.72 -11.31 2.07
N GLN A 51 -6.05 -10.07 2.39
CA GLN A 51 -7.34 -9.67 2.97
C GLN A 51 -7.61 -8.19 2.72
N ILE A 52 -8.89 -7.84 2.71
CA ILE A 52 -9.36 -6.45 2.74
C ILE A 52 -9.95 -6.25 4.14
N ILE A 53 -9.44 -5.25 4.86
CA ILE A 53 -9.84 -4.93 6.23
C ILE A 53 -10.56 -3.59 6.28
N ARG A 54 -11.39 -3.38 7.31
CA ARG A 54 -11.92 -2.04 7.59
C ARG A 54 -10.87 -1.26 8.38
N PRO A 55 -10.60 0.02 8.05
CA PRO A 55 -9.59 0.81 8.76
C PRO A 55 -9.81 0.88 10.28
N GLN A 56 -11.08 0.95 10.70
CA GLN A 56 -11.46 1.00 12.11
C GLN A 56 -11.03 -0.22 12.95
N ASP A 57 -10.87 -1.39 12.31
CA ASP A 57 -10.51 -2.63 13.01
C ASP A 57 -8.99 -2.67 13.35
N HIS A 58 -8.21 -1.73 12.80
CA HIS A 58 -6.76 -1.69 12.90
C HIS A 58 -6.19 -0.31 13.28
N ALA A 59 -7.02 0.54 13.90
CA ALA A 59 -6.64 1.90 14.31
C ALA A 59 -6.02 2.76 13.18
N ILE A 60 -6.44 2.53 11.92
CA ILE A 60 -6.02 3.33 10.78
C ILE A 60 -7.01 4.49 10.60
N ASP A 61 -6.55 5.71 10.83
CA ASP A 61 -7.33 6.93 10.57
C ASP A 61 -7.05 7.46 9.16
N LEU A 62 -8.04 7.31 8.27
CA LEU A 62 -7.97 7.83 6.90
C LEU A 62 -7.98 9.36 6.83
N HIS A 63 -8.64 10.04 7.77
CA HIS A 63 -8.64 11.50 7.84
C HIS A 63 -7.25 12.01 8.21
N GLN A 64 -6.58 11.38 9.17
CA GLN A 64 -5.20 11.73 9.52
C GLN A 64 -4.27 11.58 8.29
N LEU A 65 -4.35 10.44 7.61
CA LEU A 65 -3.55 10.17 6.40
C LEU A 65 -3.82 11.20 5.30
N TYR A 66 -5.07 11.64 5.14
CA TYR A 66 -5.43 12.70 4.21
C TYR A 66 -4.77 14.04 4.57
N HIS A 67 -4.84 14.47 5.84
CA HIS A 67 -4.22 15.70 6.31
C HIS A 67 -2.69 15.69 6.18
N GLU A 68 -2.07 14.51 6.32
CA GLU A 68 -0.63 14.34 6.07
C GLU A 68 -0.25 14.35 4.57
N GLY A 69 -1.24 14.47 3.68
CA GLY A 69 -1.07 14.48 2.23
C GLY A 69 -0.76 13.10 1.64
N ALA A 70 -1.13 12.00 2.31
CA ALA A 70 -0.81 10.65 1.86
C ALA A 70 -1.43 10.28 0.50
N PHE A 71 -2.45 11.01 0.05
CA PHE A 71 -3.12 10.77 -1.24
C PHE A 71 -2.72 11.80 -2.33
N THR A 72 -2.01 12.86 -1.95
CA THR A 72 -1.63 13.97 -2.86
C THR A 72 -0.13 14.03 -3.13
N LYS A 73 0.69 13.35 -2.33
CA LYS A 73 2.14 13.25 -2.50
C LYS A 73 2.51 12.22 -3.57
N ALA A 74 3.55 12.53 -4.34
CA ALA A 74 4.21 11.56 -5.20
C ALA A 74 5.07 10.61 -4.34
N TYR A 75 4.95 9.30 -4.59
CA TYR A 75 5.73 8.27 -3.92
C TYR A 75 6.55 7.48 -4.92
N PRO A 76 7.73 6.98 -4.52
CA PRO A 76 8.52 6.12 -5.39
C PRO A 76 7.72 4.87 -5.76
N LEU A 77 7.73 4.53 -7.04
CA LEU A 77 7.15 3.31 -7.57
C LEU A 77 8.17 2.18 -7.42
N VAL A 78 7.76 1.07 -6.81
CA VAL A 78 8.59 -0.13 -6.69
C VAL A 78 7.96 -1.25 -7.50
N SER A 79 8.78 -1.76 -8.42
CA SER A 79 8.51 -2.91 -9.28
C SER A 79 8.89 -4.22 -8.60
#